data_AF-A0A1B6E538-F1
#
_entry.id   AF-A0A1B6E538-F1
#
_cell.length_a   1.000
_cell.length_b   1.000
_cell.length_c   1.000
_cell.angle_alpha   90.00
_cell.angle_beta   90.00
_cell.angle_gamma   90.00
#
_symmetry.space_group_name_H-M   'P 1'
#
loop_
_entity.id
_entity.type
_entity.pdbx_description
1 polymer ?
#
loop_
_entity_poly.entity_id
_entity_poly.type
_entity_poly.pdbx_seq_one_letter_code
_entity_poly.pdbx_strand_id
1 'polypeptide(L)'
;LFLHLLCLSVAIYLRPTDRDKPLLGGTDVQDIVRYGFEIGTICGVLSYLVVQQGGEIKNQGLFSFLKQLDPAKGIFLISNILILACIPFRLSNDVRTEEAILLFAVPGSWFLLMFFAGAVRLTGPFVTMVYSMITGDMLTFGIIYSIMLFGFSQAFFFLYKGHPGVKSSLFSSYPSTWMALFQITLGDYN
;
A
#
# COMPACT_ATOMS: atom_id res chain seq x y z
N LEU A 1 2.27 -12.25 -14.07
CA LEU A 1 1.72 -11.16 -13.23
C LEU A 1 0.54 -11.62 -12.36
N PHE A 2 -0.59 -12.04 -12.94
CA PHE A 2 -1.77 -12.47 -12.18
C PHE A 2 -1.45 -13.59 -11.17
N LEU A 3 -0.66 -14.58 -11.58
CA LEU A 3 -0.18 -15.65 -10.68
C LEU A 3 0.66 -15.10 -9.51
N HIS A 4 1.52 -14.11 -9.75
CA HIS A 4 2.31 -13.47 -8.69
C HIS A 4 1.41 -12.72 -7.70
N LEU A 5 0.38 -12.01 -8.19
CA LEU A 5 -0.58 -11.31 -7.33
C LEU A 5 -1.45 -12.28 -6.52
N LEU A 6 -1.85 -13.40 -7.12
CA LEU A 6 -2.55 -14.46 -6.42
C LEU A 6 -1.67 -15.06 -5.31
N CYS A 7 -0.41 -15.39 -5.62
CA CYS A 7 0.54 -15.89 -4.64
C CYS A 7 0.73 -14.89 -3.48
N LEU A 8 0.90 -13.60 -3.79
CA LEU A 8 1.03 -12.53 -2.80
C LEU A 8 -0.21 -12.45 -1.89
N SER A 9 -1.41 -12.46 -2.48
CA SER A 9 -2.65 -12.39 -1.72
C SER A 9 -2.84 -13.61 -0.83
N VAL A 10 -2.63 -14.82 -1.35
CA VAL A 10 -2.78 -16.06 -0.56
C VAL A 10 -1.75 -16.12 0.58
N ALA A 11 -0.50 -15.71 0.33
CA ALA A 11 0.52 -15.64 1.37
C ALA A 11 0.11 -14.72 2.54
N ILE A 12 -0.52 -13.58 2.23
CA ILE A 12 -0.95 -12.59 3.22
C ILE A 12 -2.20 -13.06 3.97
N TYR A 13 -3.18 -13.64 3.27
CA TYR A 13 -4.40 -14.15 3.91
C TYR A 13 -4.13 -15.34 4.84
N LEU A 14 -3.08 -16.13 4.58
CA LEU A 14 -2.67 -17.24 5.44
C LEU A 14 -1.74 -16.80 6.60
N ARG A 15 -1.51 -15.49 6.79
CA ARG A 15 -0.73 -14.99 7.93
C ARG A 15 -1.54 -15.19 9.22
N PRO A 16 -0.93 -15.74 10.29
CA PRO A 16 -1.62 -15.98 11.56
C PRO A 16 -2.06 -14.63 12.16
N THR A 17 -3.27 -14.61 12.70
CA THR A 17 -3.83 -13.45 13.40
C THR A 17 -3.13 -13.18 14.74
N ASP A 18 -2.48 -14.21 15.29
CA ASP A 18 -1.76 -14.15 16.55
C ASP A 18 -0.34 -13.58 16.35
N ARG A 19 -0.13 -12.36 16.84
CA ARG A 19 1.09 -11.56 16.62
C ARG A 19 2.30 -12.08 17.40
N ASP A 20 2.07 -12.88 18.44
CA ASP A 20 3.14 -13.43 19.28
C ASP A 20 3.70 -14.75 18.72
N LYS A 21 3.05 -15.32 17.69
CA LYS A 21 3.56 -16.52 17.03
C LYS A 21 4.72 -16.15 16.10
N PRO A 22 5.90 -16.79 16.26
CA PRO A 22 7.00 -16.57 15.33
C PRO A 22 6.58 -17.01 13.92
N LEU A 23 6.80 -16.14 12.93
CA LEU A 23 6.53 -16.40 11.51
C LEU A 23 7.44 -17.51 10.92
N LEU A 24 8.40 -18.00 11.68
CA LEU A 24 9.37 -19.04 11.35
C LEU A 24 9.18 -20.24 12.29
N GLY A 25 9.00 -21.43 11.72
CA GLY A 25 9.05 -22.70 12.48
C GLY A 25 7.70 -23.35 12.79
N GLY A 26 6.59 -22.85 12.25
CA GLY A 26 5.31 -23.54 12.34
C GLY A 26 5.28 -24.78 11.44
N THR A 27 4.92 -25.94 12.00
CA THR A 27 4.80 -27.22 11.28
C THR A 27 3.38 -27.51 10.79
N ASP A 28 2.47 -26.55 10.95
CA ASP A 28 1.08 -26.74 10.52
C ASP A 28 0.98 -26.69 8.99
N VAL A 29 -0.05 -27.33 8.44
CA VAL A 29 -0.31 -27.35 7.00
C VAL A 29 -0.48 -25.93 6.47
N GLN A 30 -1.10 -25.04 7.25
CA GLN A 30 -1.25 -23.63 6.89
C GLN A 30 0.10 -22.91 6.77
N ASP A 31 1.05 -23.20 7.64
CA ASP A 31 2.40 -22.60 7.62
C ASP A 31 3.20 -23.07 6.39
N ILE A 32 3.13 -24.36 6.07
CA ILE A 32 3.80 -24.94 4.90
C ILE A 32 3.27 -24.31 3.61
N VAL A 33 1.94 -24.21 3.49
CA VAL A 33 1.30 -23.59 2.33
C VAL A 33 1.67 -22.11 2.25
N ARG A 34 1.66 -21.38 3.38
CA ARG A 34 2.12 -19.98 3.44
C ARG A 34 3.55 -19.83 2.94
N TYR A 35 4.49 -20.63 3.42
CA TYR A 35 5.89 -20.57 2.98
C TYR A 35 6.03 -20.82 1.48
N GLY A 36 5.28 -21.78 0.93
CA GLY A 36 5.24 -22.02 -0.52
C GLY A 36 4.82 -20.79 -1.32
N PHE A 37 3.76 -20.10 -0.89
CA PHE A 37 3.28 -18.88 -1.55
C PHE A 37 4.19 -17.66 -1.31
N GLU A 38 4.83 -17.55 -0.15
CA GLU A 38 5.83 -16.51 0.13
C GLU A 38 7.05 -16.66 -0.78
N ILE A 39 7.60 -17.88 -0.88
CA ILE A 39 8.71 -18.19 -1.79
C ILE A 39 8.30 -17.91 -3.24
N GLY A 40 7.11 -18.36 -3.66
CA GLY A 40 6.58 -18.07 -4.99
C GLY A 40 6.44 -16.56 -5.26
N THR A 41 6.04 -15.79 -4.26
CA THR A 41 5.94 -14.32 -4.35
C THR A 41 7.31 -13.70 -4.53
N ILE A 42 8.30 -14.07 -3.71
CA ILE A 42 9.69 -13.59 -3.79
C ILE A 42 10.31 -13.96 -5.14
N CYS A 43 10.14 -15.20 -5.60
CA CYS A 43 10.59 -15.63 -6.92
C CYS A 43 9.95 -14.78 -8.03
N GLY A 44 8.65 -14.46 -7.91
CA GLY A 44 7.96 -13.57 -8.85
C GLY A 44 8.53 -12.14 -8.85
N VAL A 45 8.78 -11.56 -7.67
CA VAL A 45 9.41 -10.24 -7.51
C VAL A 45 10.81 -10.23 -8.13
N LEU A 46 11.64 -11.23 -7.80
CA LEU A 46 13.01 -11.34 -8.31
C LEU A 46 13.03 -11.54 -9.82
N SER A 47 12.13 -12.38 -10.36
CA SER A 47 11.99 -12.55 -11.80
C SER A 47 11.64 -11.23 -12.49
N TYR A 48 10.73 -10.43 -11.91
CA TYR A 48 10.38 -9.13 -12.49
C TYR A 48 11.55 -8.13 -12.42
N LEU A 49 12.18 -7.99 -11.25
CA LEU A 49 13.27 -7.04 -11.05
C LEU A 49 14.53 -7.39 -11.86
N VAL A 50 14.96 -8.66 -11.83
CA VAL A 50 16.23 -9.06 -12.45
C VAL A 50 16.06 -9.28 -13.95
N VAL A 51 15.04 -10.02 -14.37
CA VAL A 51 14.90 -10.41 -15.78
C VAL A 51 14.29 -9.28 -16.60
N GLN A 52 13.17 -8.73 -16.13
CA GLN A 52 12.43 -7.72 -16.91
C GLN A 52 13.05 -6.33 -16.75
N GLN A 53 13.14 -5.81 -15.51
CA GLN A 53 13.68 -4.47 -15.28
C GLN A 53 15.19 -4.42 -15.52
N GLY A 54 15.94 -5.44 -15.10
CA GLY A 54 17.38 -5.54 -15.37
C GLY A 54 17.71 -5.58 -16.87
N GLY A 55 16.90 -6.27 -17.67
CA GLY A 55 17.04 -6.28 -19.13
C GLY A 55 16.79 -4.90 -19.76
N GLU A 56 15.74 -4.20 -19.34
CA GLU A 56 15.43 -2.85 -19.83
C GLU A 56 16.49 -1.82 -19.44
N ILE A 57 16.94 -1.87 -18.19
CA ILE A 57 18.01 -1.00 -17.68
C ILE A 57 19.31 -1.22 -18.46
N LYS A 58 19.67 -2.48 -18.76
CA LYS A 58 20.86 -2.80 -19.54
C LYS A 58 20.79 -2.26 -20.97
N ASN A 59 19.60 -2.26 -21.57
CA ASN A 59 19.42 -1.89 -22.97
C ASN A 59 19.22 -0.37 -23.18
N GLN A 60 18.57 0.33 -22.24
CA GLN A 60 18.27 1.76 -22.36
C GLN A 60 19.13 2.67 -21.46
N GLY A 61 19.75 2.12 -20.41
CA GLY A 61 20.44 2.88 -19.37
C GLY A 61 19.51 3.39 -18.27
N LEU A 62 19.99 3.43 -17.02
CA LEU A 62 19.20 3.78 -15.81
C LEU A 62 18.49 5.13 -15.90
N PHE A 63 19.17 6.15 -16.41
CA PHE A 63 18.63 7.51 -16.45
C PHE A 63 17.51 7.66 -17.51
N SER A 64 17.66 6.97 -18.63
CA SER A 64 16.63 6.94 -19.68
C SER A 64 15.41 6.16 -19.20
N PHE A 65 15.63 5.03 -18.52
CA PHE A 65 14.58 4.22 -17.92
C PHE A 65 13.74 5.01 -16.90
N LEU A 66 14.36 5.74 -15.97
CA LEU A 66 13.63 6.56 -14.99
C LEU A 66 12.81 7.67 -15.65
N LYS A 67 13.32 8.28 -16.73
CA LYS A 67 12.61 9.33 -17.45
C LYS A 67 11.43 8.79 -18.27
N GLN A 68 11.52 7.55 -18.74
CA GLN A 68 10.53 6.90 -19.61
C GLN A 68 9.56 5.99 -18.84
N LEU A 69 9.61 6.03 -17.50
CA LEU A 69 8.82 5.16 -16.63
C LEU A 69 7.35 5.59 -16.65
N ASP A 70 6.50 4.71 -17.18
CA ASP A 70 5.05 4.88 -17.11
C ASP A 70 4.59 4.87 -15.63
N PRO A 71 3.66 5.77 -15.22
CA PRO A 71 3.18 5.83 -13.84
C PRO A 71 2.72 4.49 -13.27
N ALA A 72 2.02 3.67 -14.08
CA ALA A 72 1.53 2.37 -13.62
C ALA A 72 2.67 1.37 -13.41
N LYS A 73 3.65 1.36 -14.33
CA LYS A 73 4.84 0.53 -14.21
C LYS A 73 5.72 0.96 -13.03
N GLY A 74 5.78 2.27 -12.75
CA GLY A 74 6.46 2.84 -11.60
C GLY A 74 5.84 2.41 -10.28
N ILE A 75 4.50 2.49 -10.15
CA ILE A 75 3.78 2.02 -8.96
C ILE A 75 4.09 0.55 -8.69
N PHE A 76 4.04 -0.30 -9.73
CA PHE A 76 4.37 -1.71 -9.57
C PHE A 76 5.83 -1.95 -9.19
N LEU A 77 6.77 -1.20 -9.78
CA LEU A 77 8.18 -1.29 -9.42
C LEU A 77 8.40 -0.93 -7.95
N ILE A 78 7.79 0.16 -7.48
CA ILE A 78 7.86 0.59 -6.08
C ILE A 78 7.25 -0.48 -5.17
N SER A 79 6.09 -1.04 -5.51
CA SER A 79 5.49 -2.14 -4.74
C SER A 79 6.40 -3.37 -4.66
N ASN A 80 7.06 -3.76 -5.75
CA ASN A 80 8.01 -4.87 -5.73
C ASN A 80 9.24 -4.60 -4.85
N ILE A 81 9.76 -3.37 -4.86
CA ILE A 81 10.85 -2.95 -3.98
C ILE A 81 10.40 -2.98 -2.51
N LEU A 82 9.18 -2.52 -2.21
CA LEU A 82 8.60 -2.57 -0.87
C LEU A 82 8.44 -4.02 -0.38
N ILE A 83 7.96 -4.94 -1.24
CA ILE A 83 7.88 -6.38 -0.91
C ILE A 83 9.28 -6.94 -0.59
N LEU A 84 10.30 -6.57 -1.38
CA LEU A 84 11.67 -6.99 -1.11
C LEU A 84 12.20 -6.41 0.20
N ALA A 85 11.85 -5.15 0.52
CA ALA A 85 12.20 -4.50 1.77
C ALA A 85 11.55 -5.16 3.00
N CYS A 86 10.42 -5.88 2.86
CA CYS A 86 9.84 -6.65 3.96
C CYS A 86 10.76 -7.79 4.45
N ILE A 87 11.58 -8.37 3.56
CA ILE A 87 12.46 -9.51 3.88
C ILE A 87 13.48 -9.16 5.00
N PRO A 88 14.26 -8.07 4.94
CA PRO A 88 15.18 -7.72 6.02
C PRO A 88 14.47 -7.35 7.33
N PHE A 89 13.27 -6.75 7.28
CA PHE A 89 12.47 -6.49 8.48
C PHE A 89 11.99 -7.78 9.14
N ARG A 90 11.66 -8.79 8.33
CA ARG A 90 11.32 -10.13 8.81
C ARG A 90 12.49 -10.83 9.49
N LEU A 91 13.72 -10.68 8.96
CA LEU A 91 14.92 -11.21 9.62
C LEU A 91 15.23 -10.51 10.95
N SER A 92 14.88 -9.22 11.05
CA SER A 92 14.99 -8.44 12.28
C SER A 92 13.87 -8.70 13.31
N ASN A 93 12.93 -9.63 13.00
CA ASN A 93 11.71 -9.91 13.78
C ASN A 93 10.83 -8.67 14.08
N ASP A 94 10.89 -7.63 13.24
CA ASP A 94 10.01 -6.46 13.37
C ASP A 94 8.73 -6.65 12.55
N VAL A 95 7.77 -7.36 13.14
CA VAL A 95 6.48 -7.71 12.51
C VAL A 95 5.64 -6.46 12.24
N ARG A 96 5.72 -5.43 13.08
CA ARG A 96 4.88 -4.23 12.95
C ARG A 96 5.26 -3.42 11.72
N THR A 97 6.56 -3.24 11.49
CA THR A 97 7.07 -2.51 10.33
C THR A 97 6.85 -3.31 9.04
N GLU A 98 7.03 -4.63 9.09
CA GLU A 98 6.75 -5.52 7.96
C GLU A 98 5.28 -5.42 7.50
N GLU A 99 4.33 -5.54 8.44
CA GLU A 99 2.89 -5.41 8.15
C GLU A 99 2.53 -4.06 7.57
N ALA A 100 3.12 -2.98 8.11
CA ALA A 100 2.90 -1.63 7.61
C ALA A 100 3.38 -1.49 6.16
N ILE A 101 4.56 -2.02 5.81
CA ILE A 101 5.09 -1.97 4.44
C ILE A 101 4.22 -2.80 3.49
N LEU A 102 3.79 -4.00 3.92
CA LEU A 102 2.90 -4.86 3.12
C LEU A 102 1.56 -4.18 2.82
N LEU A 103 1.00 -3.44 3.79
CA LEU A 103 -0.26 -2.74 3.62
C LEU A 103 -0.22 -1.70 2.49
N PHE A 104 0.93 -1.07 2.27
CA PHE A 104 1.12 -0.16 1.12
C PHE A 104 1.50 -0.91 -0.17
N ALA A 105 2.28 -1.98 -0.07
CA ALA A 105 2.77 -2.70 -1.24
C ALA A 105 1.65 -3.44 -1.99
N VAL A 106 0.71 -4.07 -1.28
CA VAL A 106 -0.34 -4.91 -1.88
C VAL A 106 -1.29 -4.12 -2.78
N PRO A 107 -1.90 -3.01 -2.35
CA PRO A 107 -2.78 -2.23 -3.23
C PRO A 107 -2.04 -1.74 -4.48
N GLY A 108 -0.79 -1.31 -4.33
CA GLY A 108 0.03 -0.88 -5.46
C GLY A 108 0.32 -2.01 -6.46
N SER A 109 0.53 -3.24 -5.97
CA SER A 109 0.71 -4.42 -6.83
C SER A 109 -0.55 -4.75 -7.64
N TRP A 110 -1.73 -4.65 -7.02
CA TRP A 110 -3.01 -4.87 -7.69
C TRP A 110 -3.37 -3.75 -8.68
N PHE A 111 -2.97 -2.51 -8.39
CA PHE A 111 -3.20 -1.35 -9.26
C PHE A 111 -2.63 -1.54 -10.68
N LEU A 112 -1.56 -2.32 -10.85
CA LEU A 112 -1.01 -2.62 -12.17
C LEU A 112 -1.98 -3.38 -13.08
N LEU A 113 -2.90 -4.19 -12.54
CA LEU A 113 -3.91 -4.86 -13.38
C LEU A 113 -4.82 -3.88 -14.10
N MET A 114 -5.06 -2.70 -13.51
CA MET A 114 -5.84 -1.65 -14.16
C MET A 114 -5.16 -1.16 -15.44
N PHE A 115 -3.82 -1.06 -15.46
CA PHE A 115 -3.08 -0.70 -16.67
C PHE A 115 -3.26 -1.73 -17.80
N PHE A 116 -3.18 -3.02 -17.49
CA PHE A 116 -3.42 -4.07 -18.49
C PHE A 116 -4.88 -4.11 -18.98
N ALA A 117 -5.84 -3.83 -18.09
CA ALA A 117 -7.24 -3.68 -18.47
C ALA A 117 -7.47 -2.49 -19.42
N GLY A 118 -6.59 -1.48 -19.39
CA GLY A 118 -6.57 -0.36 -20.33
C GLY A 118 -6.28 -0.76 -21.79
N ALA A 119 -5.47 -1.80 -21.99
CA ALA A 119 -5.10 -2.29 -23.32
C ALA A 119 -6.20 -3.15 -23.99
N VAL A 120 -7.22 -3.55 -23.22
CA VAL A 120 -8.34 -4.37 -23.72
C VAL A 120 -9.41 -3.45 -24.30
N ARG A 121 -9.80 -3.69 -25.56
CA ARG A 121 -10.71 -2.81 -26.32
C ARG A 121 -12.07 -2.54 -25.65
N LEU A 122 -12.59 -3.48 -24.85
CA LEU A 122 -13.87 -3.35 -24.15
C LEU A 122 -13.74 -2.53 -22.85
N THR A 123 -12.69 -2.76 -22.06
CA THR A 123 -12.49 -2.14 -20.73
C THR A 123 -11.61 -0.88 -20.77
N GLY A 124 -10.92 -0.65 -21.88
CA GLY A 124 -10.03 0.50 -22.10
C GLY A 124 -10.71 1.84 -21.80
N PRO A 125 -11.89 2.14 -22.39
CA PRO A 125 -12.61 3.37 -22.11
C PRO A 125 -12.98 3.54 -20.63
N PHE A 126 -13.34 2.46 -19.94
CA PHE A 126 -13.68 2.50 -18.52
C PHE A 126 -12.45 2.86 -17.67
N VAL A 127 -11.31 2.20 -17.94
CA VAL A 127 -10.06 2.46 -17.23
C VAL A 127 -9.58 3.89 -17.44
N THR A 128 -9.62 4.41 -18.66
CA THR A 128 -9.18 5.78 -18.95
C THR A 128 -10.10 6.81 -18.29
N MET A 129 -11.41 6.56 -18.22
CA MET A 129 -12.35 7.40 -17.47
C MET A 129 -11.98 7.44 -15.99
N VAL A 130 -11.79 6.28 -15.34
CA VAL A 130 -11.38 6.22 -13.92
C VAL A 130 -10.05 6.94 -13.70
N TYR A 131 -9.05 6.73 -14.56
CA TYR A 131 -7.75 7.38 -14.43
C TYR A 131 -7.86 8.92 -14.52
N SER A 132 -8.72 9.42 -15.42
CA SER A 132 -8.98 10.86 -15.56
C SER A 132 -9.72 11.46 -14.36
N MET A 133 -10.68 10.72 -13.78
CA MET A 133 -11.37 11.12 -12.55
C MET A 133 -10.42 11.19 -11.35
N ILE A 134 -9.54 10.19 -11.21
CA ILE A 134 -8.55 10.14 -10.13
C ILE A 134 -7.54 11.30 -10.26
N THR A 135 -6.96 11.47 -11.45
CA THR A 135 -5.85 12.42 -11.65
C THR A 135 -6.32 13.87 -11.62
N GLY A 136 -7.51 14.16 -12.16
CA GLY A 136 -8.05 15.53 -12.21
C GLY A 136 -8.81 15.91 -10.94
N ASP A 137 -9.88 15.18 -10.66
CA ASP A 137 -10.88 15.60 -9.68
C ASP A 137 -10.47 15.20 -8.26
N MET A 138 -10.03 13.95 -8.06
CA MET A 138 -9.68 13.46 -6.72
C MET A 138 -8.41 14.12 -6.17
N LEU A 139 -7.44 14.47 -7.01
CA LEU A 139 -6.23 15.18 -6.58
C LEU A 139 -6.56 16.59 -6.10
N THR A 140 -7.37 17.33 -6.87
CA THR A 140 -7.80 18.68 -6.49
C THR A 140 -8.63 18.65 -5.21
N PHE A 141 -9.58 17.70 -5.14
CA PHE A 141 -10.36 17.46 -3.93
C PHE A 141 -9.47 17.13 -2.73
N GLY A 142 -8.50 16.24 -2.90
CA GLY A 142 -7.57 15.82 -1.84
C GLY A 142 -6.72 16.97 -1.30
N ILE A 143 -6.26 17.90 -2.16
CA ILE A 143 -5.50 19.07 -1.73
C ILE A 143 -6.39 20.00 -0.88
N ILE A 144 -7.57 20.37 -1.37
CA ILE A 144 -8.50 21.26 -0.66
C ILE A 144 -8.92 20.62 0.66
N TYR A 145 -9.27 19.33 0.62
CA TYR A 145 -9.64 18.55 1.80
C TYR A 145 -8.53 18.51 2.84
N SER A 146 -7.27 18.30 2.42
CA SER A 146 -6.12 18.30 3.33
C SER A 146 -5.93 19.66 4.02
N ILE A 147 -6.02 20.77 3.28
CA ILE A 147 -5.91 22.12 3.84
C ILE A 147 -7.01 22.37 4.87
N MET A 148 -8.26 22.03 4.52
CA MET A 148 -9.40 22.17 5.42
C MET A 148 -9.22 21.32 6.69
N LEU A 149 -8.83 20.06 6.53
CA LEU A 149 -8.65 19.12 7.64
C LEU A 149 -7.55 19.59 8.61
N PHE A 150 -6.42 20.11 8.10
CA PHE A 150 -5.38 20.70 8.94
C PHE A 150 -5.85 21.95 9.67
N GLY A 151 -6.59 22.84 9.00
CA GLY A 151 -7.15 24.05 9.60
C GLY A 151 -8.14 23.74 10.73
N PHE A 152 -9.09 22.85 10.49
CA PHE A 152 -10.05 22.43 11.51
C PHE A 152 -9.39 21.64 12.64
N SER A 153 -8.40 20.79 12.35
CA SER A 153 -7.68 20.06 13.40
C SER A 153 -7.04 21.00 14.43
N GLN A 154 -6.46 22.11 13.99
CA GLN A 154 -5.93 23.13 14.90
C GLN A 154 -7.03 23.79 15.74
N ALA A 155 -8.13 24.21 15.09
CA ALA A 155 -9.24 24.86 15.78
C ALA A 155 -9.86 23.96 16.85
N PHE A 156 -10.13 22.69 16.52
CA PHE A 156 -10.72 21.71 17.44
C PHE A 156 -9.74 21.32 18.56
N PHE A 157 -8.45 21.18 18.26
CA PHE A 157 -7.45 20.89 19.29
C PHE A 157 -7.40 22.01 20.36
N PHE A 158 -7.41 23.28 19.95
CA PHE A 158 -7.43 24.39 20.91
C PHE A 158 -8.78 24.54 21.63
N LEU A 159 -9.89 24.34 20.92
CA LEU A 159 -11.24 24.43 21.50
C LEU A 159 -11.43 23.44 22.64
N TYR A 160 -10.98 22.20 22.45
CA TYR A 160 -11.17 21.13 23.44
C TYR A 160 -10.12 21.14 24.55
N LYS A 161 -8.99 21.85 24.41
CA LYS A 161 -7.89 21.83 25.41
C LYS A 161 -8.30 22.09 26.86
N GLY A 162 -9.38 22.85 27.10
CA GLY A 162 -9.89 23.20 28.43
C GLY A 162 -11.06 22.35 28.96
N HIS A 163 -11.54 21.36 28.22
CA HIS A 163 -12.76 20.62 28.58
C HIS A 163 -12.47 19.52 29.62
N PRO A 164 -13.28 19.40 30.70
CA PRO A 164 -13.12 18.32 31.68
C PRO A 164 -13.47 16.98 31.00
N GLY A 165 -12.48 16.09 30.84
CA GLY A 165 -12.64 14.79 30.14
C GLY A 165 -11.90 14.64 28.81
N VAL A 166 -11.12 15.64 28.38
CA VAL A 166 -10.35 15.59 27.12
C VAL A 166 -9.38 14.43 27.02
N LYS A 167 -8.83 13.96 28.14
CA LYS A 167 -7.90 12.82 28.12
C LYS A 167 -8.55 11.51 27.68
N SER A 168 -9.88 11.39 27.80
CA SER A 168 -10.64 10.23 27.32
C SER A 168 -11.28 10.44 25.95
N SER A 169 -11.15 11.64 25.35
CA SER A 169 -11.69 11.93 24.03
C SER A 169 -10.61 11.85 22.95
N LEU A 170 -11.05 11.68 21.70
CA LEU A 170 -10.16 11.66 20.52
C LEU A 170 -9.46 13.02 20.29
N PHE A 171 -9.87 14.08 20.98
CA PHE A 171 -9.34 15.44 20.86
C PHE A 171 -8.17 15.76 21.81
N SER A 172 -7.61 14.74 22.48
CA SER A 172 -6.51 14.93 23.46
C SER A 172 -5.18 15.36 22.85
N SER A 173 -4.86 14.88 21.65
CA SER A 173 -3.61 15.18 20.94
C SER A 173 -3.89 15.71 19.53
N TYR A 174 -2.92 16.42 18.96
CA TYR A 174 -3.07 16.95 17.60
C TYR A 174 -3.26 15.84 16.54
N PRO A 175 -2.46 14.75 16.53
CA PRO A 175 -2.65 13.67 15.56
C PRO A 175 -3.96 12.91 15.75
N SER A 176 -4.41 12.70 17.00
CA SER A 176 -5.69 12.05 17.27
C SER A 176 -6.87 12.92 16.86
N THR A 177 -6.79 14.24 17.05
CA THR A 177 -7.81 15.20 16.59
C THR A 177 -7.93 15.21 15.07
N TRP A 178 -6.79 15.17 14.37
CA TRP A 178 -6.76 15.08 12.91
C TRP A 178 -7.42 13.79 12.41
N MET A 179 -7.09 12.65 13.02
CA MET A 179 -7.71 11.35 12.68
C MET A 179 -9.21 11.33 12.99
N ALA A 180 -9.63 11.90 14.12
CA ALA A 180 -11.04 11.98 14.49
C ALA A 180 -11.85 12.82 13.49
N LEU A 181 -11.34 13.99 13.10
CA LEU A 181 -11.99 14.80 12.09
C LEU A 181 -12.03 14.10 10.72
N PHE A 182 -10.98 13.37 10.37
CA PHE A 182 -10.97 12.54 9.16
C PHE A 182 -12.09 11.50 9.20
N GLN A 183 -12.21 10.74 10.30
CA GLN A 183 -13.28 9.76 10.50
C GLN A 183 -14.68 10.38 10.45
N ILE A 184 -14.87 11.52 11.10
CA ILE A 184 -16.14 12.28 11.08
C ILE A 184 -16.54 12.69 9.66
N THR A 185 -15.58 13.14 8.84
CA THR A 185 -15.89 13.47 7.44
C THR A 185 -16.20 12.26 6.56
N LEU A 186 -15.75 11.07 6.97
CA LEU A 186 -16.12 9.79 6.35
C LEU A 186 -17.47 9.25 6.85
N GLY A 187 -18.10 9.91 7.83
CA GLY A 187 -19.40 9.55 8.38
C GLY A 187 -19.34 8.64 9.61
N ASP A 188 -18.16 8.44 10.22
CA ASP A 188 -18.02 7.75 11.50
C ASP A 188 -18.03 8.77 12.64
N TYR A 189 -19.06 8.70 13.48
CA TYR A 189 -19.32 9.67 14.55
C TYR A 189 -19.19 9.08 15.95
N ASN A 190 -18.71 7.84 16.07
CA ASN A 190 -18.57 7.14 17.36
C ASN A 190 -17.33 7.57 18.16
#